data_AF-A0A1C7ECN7-F1
#
_entry.id   AF-A0A1C7ECN7-F1
#
_cell.length_a   1.000
_cell.length_b   1.000
_cell.length_c   1.000
_cell.angle_alpha   90.00
_cell.angle_beta   90.00
_cell.angle_gamma   90.00
#
_symmetry.space_group_name_H-M   'P 1'
#
loop_
_entity.id
_entity.type
_entity.pdbx_description
1 polymer ?
#
loop_
_entity_poly.entity_id
_entity_poly.type
_entity_poly.pdbx_seq_one_letter_code
_entity_poly.pdbx_strand_id
1 'polypeptide(L)'
;MTSPRYRRVAAAVFSDMFKWSLWFFSILLTIHVIRVFWLNGDTNQIEGFFVFSQYSVNIFMLVVGIMSAYVFMSRHIQQGVSRKDSYLGTALAALALSAFATLVPLVINGLQHLLAESISLPVELDTASAFETTGGWFAAAIALFLNTLTFYLAGWIISIGYYRFGWIAGFGFIALSFIIFGLNDYLWKPNTADAMEWLPYDPLEANFWLTALGSSILVLLLFSLMRLLTKRVTIKM
;
A
#
# COMPACT_ATOMS: atom_id res chain seq x y z
N MET A 1 -25.62 16.52 19.89
CA MET A 1 -25.19 15.36 19.06
C MET A 1 -23.85 15.69 18.42
N THR A 2 -22.73 15.24 18.99
CA THR A 2 -21.40 15.47 18.43
C THR A 2 -21.19 14.54 17.24
N SER A 3 -21.09 15.06 16.01
CA SER A 3 -20.59 14.23 14.91
C SER A 3 -19.23 13.68 15.33
N PRO A 4 -18.96 12.38 15.16
CA PRO A 4 -17.75 11.84 15.73
C PRO A 4 -16.54 12.46 15.05
N ARG A 5 -15.69 13.14 15.84
CA ARG A 5 -14.57 13.98 15.35
C ARG A 5 -13.63 13.21 14.43
N TYR A 6 -13.53 11.88 14.58
CA TYR A 6 -12.72 11.01 13.71
C TYR A 6 -13.07 11.11 12.22
N ARG A 7 -14.34 11.38 11.85
CA ARG A 7 -14.75 11.47 10.43
C ARG A 7 -14.15 12.70 9.75
N ARG A 8 -14.08 13.81 10.48
CA ARG A 8 -13.47 15.06 9.97
C ARG A 8 -11.96 14.90 9.81
N VAL A 9 -11.32 14.22 10.77
CA VAL A 9 -9.90 13.85 10.67
C VAL A 9 -9.68 12.95 9.46
N ALA A 10 -10.49 11.90 9.29
CA ALA A 10 -10.37 11.01 8.13
C ALA A 10 -10.48 11.77 6.81
N ALA A 11 -11.47 12.66 6.66
CA ALA A 11 -11.64 13.46 5.45
C ALA A 11 -10.45 14.41 5.20
N ALA A 12 -9.94 15.08 6.25
CA ALA A 12 -8.80 15.97 6.13
C ALA A 12 -7.52 15.23 5.75
N VAL A 13 -7.21 14.13 6.45
CA VAL A 13 -6.04 13.29 6.20
C VAL A 13 -6.12 12.67 4.79
N PHE A 14 -7.28 12.12 4.42
CA PHE A 14 -7.50 11.56 3.09
C PHE A 14 -7.33 12.63 2.00
N SER A 15 -7.87 13.84 2.17
CA SER A 15 -7.73 14.92 1.18
C SER A 15 -6.27 15.28 0.91
N ASP A 16 -5.45 15.37 1.98
CA ASP A 16 -4.02 15.65 1.85
C ASP A 16 -3.32 14.52 1.07
N MET A 17 -3.55 13.26 1.47
CA MET A 17 -2.96 12.09 0.80
C MET A 17 -3.44 11.92 -0.65
N PHE A 18 -4.70 12.22 -0.92
CA PHE A 18 -5.32 12.10 -2.23
C PHE A 18 -4.74 13.11 -3.22
N LYS A 19 -4.43 14.34 -2.78
CA LYS A 19 -3.75 15.32 -3.65
C LYS A 19 -2.36 14.82 -4.06
N TRP A 20 -1.64 14.19 -3.15
CA TRP A 20 -0.32 13.59 -3.46
C TRP A 20 -0.45 12.40 -4.40
N SER A 21 -1.46 11.54 -4.19
CA SER A 21 -1.67 10.38 -5.06
C SER A 21 -2.06 10.79 -6.49
N LEU A 22 -2.79 11.89 -6.68
CA LEU A 22 -3.09 12.43 -8.02
C LEU A 22 -1.82 12.79 -8.79
N TRP A 23 -0.87 13.50 -8.16
CA TRP A 23 0.40 13.80 -8.80
C TRP A 23 1.20 12.55 -9.12
N PHE A 24 1.29 11.63 -8.16
CA PHE A 24 1.99 10.36 -8.31
C PHE A 24 1.45 9.52 -9.48
N PHE A 25 0.13 9.28 -9.51
CA PHE A 25 -0.49 8.48 -10.57
C PHE A 25 -0.46 9.18 -11.93
N SER A 26 -0.54 10.51 -11.97
CA SER A 26 -0.39 11.25 -13.23
C SER A 26 0.99 11.04 -13.84
N ILE A 27 2.05 11.16 -13.02
CA ILE A 27 3.44 10.95 -13.48
C ILE A 27 3.64 9.49 -13.93
N LEU A 28 3.17 8.50 -13.15
CA LEU A 28 3.27 7.10 -13.54
C LEU A 28 2.53 6.79 -14.85
N LEU A 29 1.33 7.34 -15.02
CA LEU A 29 0.56 7.17 -16.24
C LEU A 29 1.28 7.78 -17.44
N THR A 30 1.85 8.99 -17.31
CA THR A 30 2.64 9.60 -18.37
C THR A 30 3.84 8.75 -18.76
N ILE A 31 4.59 8.22 -17.78
CA ILE A 31 5.72 7.33 -18.05
C ILE A 31 5.26 6.06 -18.78
N HIS A 32 4.15 5.46 -18.34
CA HIS A 32 3.61 4.26 -18.96
C HIS A 32 3.18 4.49 -20.41
N VAL A 33 2.49 5.61 -20.68
CA VAL A 33 2.09 6.01 -22.03
C VAL A 33 3.31 6.22 -22.92
N ILE A 34 4.35 6.90 -22.42
CA ILE A 34 5.61 7.07 -23.15
C ILE A 34 6.24 5.70 -23.47
N ARG A 35 6.26 4.78 -22.51
CA ARG A 35 6.79 3.43 -22.68
C ARG A 35 6.05 2.67 -23.78
N VAL A 36 4.72 2.71 -23.77
CA VAL A 36 3.86 1.97 -24.71
C VAL A 36 3.99 2.48 -26.15
N PHE A 37 4.03 3.80 -26.35
CA PHE A 37 3.98 4.38 -27.71
C PHE A 37 5.34 4.77 -28.30
N TRP A 38 6.34 5.13 -27.48
CA TRP A 38 7.63 5.65 -27.97
C TRP A 38 8.83 4.75 -27.70
N LEU A 39 8.80 3.94 -26.63
CA LEU A 39 9.95 3.11 -26.24
C LEU A 39 9.77 1.63 -26.55
N ASN A 40 8.71 1.28 -27.29
CA ASN A 40 8.46 -0.09 -27.70
C ASN A 40 9.31 -0.47 -28.91
N GLY A 41 10.58 -0.83 -28.66
CA GLY A 41 11.56 -1.19 -29.67
C GLY A 41 11.72 -2.69 -29.91
N ASP A 42 11.13 -3.55 -29.08
CA ASP A 42 11.27 -5.01 -29.14
C ASP A 42 9.95 -5.70 -29.52
N THR A 43 10.02 -6.96 -29.97
CA THR A 43 8.84 -7.79 -30.27
C THR A 43 8.07 -8.26 -29.03
N ASN A 44 8.57 -7.96 -27.83
CA ASN A 44 7.96 -8.39 -26.58
C ASN A 44 6.86 -7.42 -26.15
N GLN A 45 5.75 -7.97 -25.65
CA GLN A 45 4.66 -7.16 -25.11
C GLN A 45 5.11 -6.40 -23.86
N ILE A 46 4.66 -5.15 -23.73
CA ILE A 46 4.94 -4.34 -22.55
C ILE A 46 3.93 -4.69 -21.47
N GLU A 47 4.36 -4.86 -20.23
CA GLU A 47 3.47 -5.13 -19.09
C GLU A 47 2.31 -4.11 -18.99
N GLY A 48 1.11 -4.58 -18.66
CA GLY A 48 -0.03 -3.72 -18.38
C GLY A 48 0.20 -2.78 -17.20
N PHE A 49 -0.54 -1.67 -17.16
CA PHE A 49 -0.35 -0.62 -16.15
C PHE A 49 -0.50 -1.16 -14.71
N PHE A 50 -1.35 -2.18 -14.52
CA PHE A 50 -1.54 -2.84 -13.22
C PHE A 50 -0.23 -3.44 -12.69
N VAL A 51 0.45 -4.24 -13.50
CA VAL A 51 1.72 -4.90 -13.14
C VAL A 51 2.83 -3.86 -13.03
N PHE A 52 2.94 -2.98 -14.04
CA PHE A 52 3.94 -1.91 -14.10
C PHE A 52 3.94 -1.01 -12.85
N SER A 53 2.75 -0.63 -12.36
CA SER A 53 2.63 0.31 -11.24
C SER A 53 2.80 -0.33 -9.86
N GLN A 54 2.71 -1.66 -9.72
CA GLN A 54 2.63 -2.36 -8.44
C GLN A 54 3.76 -1.96 -7.47
N TYR A 55 5.02 -2.07 -7.89
CA TYR A 55 6.17 -1.74 -7.04
C TYR A 55 6.21 -0.26 -6.66
N SER A 56 5.94 0.63 -7.63
CA SER A 56 5.91 2.07 -7.39
C SER A 56 4.80 2.46 -6.41
N VAL A 57 3.60 1.85 -6.52
CA VAL A 57 2.49 2.10 -5.59
C VAL A 57 2.86 1.66 -4.17
N ASN A 58 3.51 0.51 -4.02
CA ASN A 58 3.95 0.02 -2.71
C ASN A 58 4.93 0.99 -2.03
N ILE A 59 5.92 1.48 -2.78
CA ILE A 59 6.90 2.46 -2.28
C ILE A 59 6.20 3.78 -1.95
N PHE A 60 5.30 4.27 -2.80
CA PHE A 60 4.52 5.47 -2.52
C PHE A 60 3.72 5.35 -1.22
N MET A 61 3.02 4.23 -1.04
CA MET A 61 2.21 3.98 0.17
C MET A 61 3.08 3.89 1.42
N LEU A 62 4.27 3.28 1.32
CA LEU A 62 5.27 3.28 2.38
C LEU A 62 5.69 4.69 2.78
N VAL A 63 6.03 5.54 1.79
CA VAL A 63 6.46 6.93 2.04
C VAL A 63 5.33 7.75 2.68
N VAL A 64 4.09 7.63 2.20
CA VAL A 64 2.94 8.30 2.81
C VAL A 64 2.72 7.81 4.25
N GLY A 65 2.89 6.50 4.49
CA GLY A 65 2.89 5.90 5.82
C GLY A 65 3.96 6.51 6.74
N ILE A 66 5.21 6.64 6.28
CA ILE A 66 6.33 7.23 7.05
C ILE A 66 6.04 8.69 7.43
N MET A 67 5.35 9.45 6.58
CA MET A 67 4.97 10.83 6.89
C MET A 67 3.82 10.94 7.92
N SER A 68 3.03 9.88 8.09
CA SER A 68 1.70 10.00 8.69
C SER A 68 1.67 10.41 10.18
N ALA A 69 2.60 9.96 11.02
CA ALA A 69 2.61 10.32 12.44
C ALA A 69 3.06 11.78 12.64
N TYR A 70 4.08 12.22 11.91
CA TYR A 70 4.60 13.58 12.00
C TYR A 70 3.62 14.61 11.41
N VAL A 71 3.09 14.32 10.23
CA VAL A 71 2.30 15.29 9.47
C VAL A 71 0.88 15.39 10.00
N PHE A 72 0.22 14.25 10.29
CA PHE A 72 -1.18 14.24 10.67
C PHE A 72 -1.36 14.11 12.18
N MET A 73 -0.73 13.15 12.83
CA MET A 73 -1.02 12.89 14.25
C MET A 73 -0.65 14.09 15.13
N SER A 74 0.54 14.69 14.91
CA SER A 74 0.97 15.87 15.66
C SER A 74 0.00 17.05 15.48
N ARG A 75 -0.28 17.42 14.22
CA ARG A 75 -1.16 18.55 13.86
C ARG A 75 -2.56 18.44 14.46
N HIS A 76 -3.21 17.28 14.33
CA HIS A 76 -4.58 17.12 14.83
C HIS A 76 -4.64 17.15 16.36
N ILE A 77 -3.64 16.56 17.02
CA ILE A 77 -3.60 16.58 18.48
C ILE A 77 -3.35 18.00 19.00
N GLN A 78 -2.49 18.80 18.35
CA GLN A 78 -2.28 20.21 18.68
C GLN A 78 -3.57 21.04 18.52
N GLN A 79 -4.46 20.64 17.61
CA GLN A 79 -5.80 21.24 17.43
C GLN A 79 -6.87 20.71 18.42
N GLY A 80 -6.48 19.98 19.47
CA GLY A 80 -7.39 19.48 20.51
C GLY A 80 -8.18 18.21 20.14
N VAL A 81 -7.75 17.47 19.12
CA VAL A 81 -8.32 16.16 18.77
C VAL A 81 -7.74 15.08 19.69
N SER A 82 -8.60 14.16 20.15
CA SER A 82 -8.15 13.04 20.98
C SER A 82 -7.25 12.08 20.19
N ARG A 83 -6.29 11.43 20.86
CA ARG A 83 -5.42 10.40 20.23
C ARG A 83 -6.23 9.25 19.64
N LYS A 84 -7.39 8.93 20.24
CA LYS A 84 -8.31 7.90 19.73
C LYS A 84 -8.94 8.33 18.40
N ASP A 85 -9.42 9.56 18.32
CA ASP A 85 -10.05 10.06 17.10
C ASP A 85 -9.03 10.30 15.98
N SER A 86 -7.81 10.74 16.33
CA SER A 86 -6.71 10.87 15.38
C SER A 86 -6.30 9.52 14.79
N TYR A 87 -6.09 8.50 15.64
CA TYR A 87 -5.81 7.15 15.17
C TYR A 87 -6.92 6.59 14.26
N LEU A 88 -8.18 6.65 14.69
CA LEU A 88 -9.31 6.14 13.90
C LEU A 88 -9.47 6.90 12.58
N GLY A 89 -9.29 8.22 12.61
CA GLY A 89 -9.34 9.06 11.41
C GLY A 89 -8.26 8.69 10.40
N THR A 90 -7.00 8.59 10.85
CA THR A 90 -5.88 8.18 9.99
C THR A 90 -6.03 6.74 9.49
N ALA A 91 -6.53 5.81 10.31
CA ALA A 91 -6.77 4.43 9.90
C ALA A 91 -7.84 4.34 8.80
N LEU A 92 -8.93 5.10 8.92
CA LEU A 92 -9.97 5.17 7.86
C LEU A 92 -9.43 5.82 6.58
N ALA A 93 -8.62 6.87 6.70
CA ALA A 93 -7.98 7.51 5.56
C ALA A 93 -7.01 6.56 4.85
N ALA A 94 -6.25 5.75 5.60
CA ALA A 94 -5.36 4.73 5.05
C ALA A 94 -6.12 3.68 4.24
N LEU A 95 -7.23 3.15 4.79
CA LEU A 95 -8.09 2.21 4.06
C LEU A 95 -8.65 2.82 2.77
N ALA A 96 -9.14 4.06 2.84
CA ALA A 96 -9.66 4.76 1.67
C ALA A 96 -8.57 5.03 0.61
N LEU A 97 -7.36 5.40 1.04
CA LEU A 97 -6.24 5.64 0.15
C LEU A 97 -5.76 4.34 -0.50
N SER A 98 -5.63 3.23 0.24
CA SER A 98 -5.29 1.93 -0.32
C SER A 98 -6.33 1.47 -1.33
N ALA A 99 -7.62 1.66 -1.04
CA ALA A 99 -8.68 1.38 -2.01
C ALA A 99 -8.52 2.22 -3.28
N PHE A 100 -8.26 3.52 -3.15
CA PHE A 100 -7.98 4.38 -4.31
C PHE A 100 -6.74 3.93 -5.09
N ALA A 101 -5.66 3.61 -4.39
CA ALA A 101 -4.39 3.17 -4.97
C ALA A 101 -4.49 1.80 -5.68
N THR A 102 -5.48 0.98 -5.32
CA THR A 102 -5.86 -0.25 -6.03
C THR A 102 -6.76 0.02 -7.22
N LEU A 103 -7.75 0.90 -7.05
CA LEU A 103 -8.74 1.20 -8.08
C LEU A 103 -8.12 1.88 -9.29
N VAL A 104 -7.16 2.79 -9.10
CA VAL A 104 -6.53 3.51 -10.22
C VAL A 104 -5.83 2.55 -11.20
N PRO A 105 -4.90 1.66 -10.77
CA PRO A 105 -4.30 0.68 -11.66
C PRO A 105 -5.30 -0.26 -12.31
N LEU A 106 -6.31 -0.70 -11.55
CA LEU A 106 -7.35 -1.59 -12.06
C LEU A 106 -8.19 -0.93 -13.16
N VAL A 107 -8.64 0.32 -12.94
CA VAL A 107 -9.43 1.06 -13.94
C VAL A 107 -8.61 1.33 -15.18
N ILE A 108 -7.35 1.76 -15.05
CA ILE A 108 -6.48 2.02 -16.19
C ILE A 108 -6.22 0.73 -16.98
N ASN A 109 -5.95 -0.39 -16.30
CA ASN A 109 -5.76 -1.68 -16.97
C ASN A 109 -7.06 -2.16 -17.66
N GLY A 110 -8.23 -1.97 -17.04
CA GLY A 110 -9.52 -2.22 -17.67
C GLY A 110 -9.74 -1.39 -18.93
N LEU A 111 -9.34 -0.11 -18.92
CA LEU A 111 -9.36 0.74 -20.12
C LEU A 111 -8.37 0.22 -21.19
N GLN A 112 -7.20 -0.27 -20.81
CA GLN A 112 -6.25 -0.88 -21.75
C GLN A 112 -6.83 -2.14 -22.41
N HIS A 113 -7.56 -2.99 -21.67
CA HIS A 113 -8.28 -4.13 -22.22
C HIS A 113 -9.28 -3.71 -23.31
N LEU A 114 -10.12 -2.71 -23.02
CA LEU A 114 -11.11 -2.20 -23.98
C LEU A 114 -10.46 -1.60 -25.24
N LEU A 115 -9.31 -0.92 -25.08
CA LEU A 115 -8.60 -0.32 -26.20
C LEU A 115 -7.80 -1.34 -27.01
N ALA A 116 -7.34 -2.43 -26.39
CA ALA A 116 -6.56 -3.47 -27.06
C ALA A 116 -7.36 -4.15 -28.18
N GLU A 117 -8.66 -4.35 -27.98
CA GLU A 117 -9.58 -4.88 -29.01
C GLU A 117 -9.71 -3.96 -30.22
N SER A 118 -9.56 -2.64 -30.02
CA SER A 118 -9.79 -1.63 -31.06
C SER A 118 -8.51 -1.21 -31.81
N ILE A 119 -7.35 -1.22 -31.14
CA ILE A 119 -6.11 -0.57 -31.64
C ILE A 119 -4.92 -1.53 -31.67
N SER A 120 -5.09 -2.82 -31.34
CA SER A 120 -4.00 -3.82 -31.28
C SER A 120 -2.81 -3.33 -30.44
N LEU A 121 -3.10 -2.91 -29.21
CA LEU A 121 -2.09 -2.38 -28.30
C LEU A 121 -1.05 -3.47 -27.94
N PRO A 122 0.26 -3.17 -28.00
CA PRO A 122 1.33 -4.12 -27.67
C PRO A 122 1.54 -4.22 -26.15
N VAL A 123 0.47 -4.53 -25.41
CA VAL A 123 0.45 -4.56 -23.95
C VAL A 123 0.00 -5.95 -23.47
N GLU A 124 0.76 -6.53 -22.54
CA GLU A 124 0.39 -7.76 -21.84
C GLU A 124 -0.61 -7.40 -20.73
N LEU A 125 -1.84 -7.91 -20.86
CA LEU A 125 -2.94 -7.50 -20.00
C LEU A 125 -3.20 -8.46 -18.84
N ASP A 126 -2.40 -9.52 -18.73
CA ASP A 126 -2.49 -10.46 -17.62
C ASP A 126 -2.02 -9.79 -16.31
N THR A 127 -2.80 -10.01 -15.26
CA THR A 127 -2.52 -9.53 -13.91
C THR A 127 -1.79 -10.57 -13.06
N ALA A 128 -1.70 -11.82 -13.52
CA ALA A 128 -1.10 -12.93 -12.77
C ALA A 128 0.40 -12.72 -12.48
N SER A 129 1.12 -12.03 -13.37
CA SER A 129 2.54 -11.69 -13.16
C SER A 129 2.78 -10.73 -11.98
N ALA A 130 1.76 -9.96 -11.56
CA ALA A 130 1.85 -9.14 -10.35
C ALA A 130 1.70 -9.97 -9.06
N PHE A 131 0.88 -11.01 -9.10
CA PHE A 131 0.55 -11.86 -7.96
C PHE A 131 0.36 -13.31 -8.44
N GLU A 132 1.38 -14.13 -8.20
CA GLU A 132 1.47 -15.53 -8.69
C GLU A 132 0.27 -16.40 -8.27
N THR A 133 -0.41 -16.02 -7.19
CA THR A 133 -1.52 -16.77 -6.59
C THR A 133 -2.92 -16.31 -7.04
N THR A 134 -3.03 -15.44 -8.05
CA THR A 134 -4.32 -14.82 -8.43
C THR A 134 -4.98 -15.43 -9.66
N GLY A 135 -6.25 -15.84 -9.51
CA GLY A 135 -7.08 -16.43 -10.58
C GLY A 135 -7.96 -15.42 -11.35
N GLY A 136 -7.62 -14.13 -11.37
CA GLY A 136 -8.36 -13.10 -12.10
C GLY A 136 -8.29 -11.69 -11.52
N TRP A 137 -8.85 -10.70 -12.24
CA TRP A 137 -8.74 -9.27 -11.92
C TRP A 137 -9.26 -8.90 -10.52
N PHE A 138 -10.31 -9.56 -10.04
CA PHE A 138 -10.88 -9.30 -8.72
C PHE A 138 -9.97 -9.79 -7.60
N ALA A 139 -9.39 -10.99 -7.78
CA ALA A 139 -8.40 -11.54 -6.85
C ALA A 139 -7.13 -10.65 -6.82
N ALA A 140 -6.67 -10.19 -7.98
CA ALA A 140 -5.57 -9.24 -8.09
C ALA A 140 -5.87 -7.90 -7.40
N ALA A 141 -7.09 -7.38 -7.51
CA ALA A 141 -7.50 -6.17 -6.81
C ALA A 141 -7.46 -6.33 -5.28
N ILE A 142 -7.96 -7.45 -4.75
CA ILE A 142 -7.87 -7.77 -3.31
C ILE A 142 -6.40 -7.87 -2.88
N ALA A 143 -5.57 -8.58 -3.66
CA ALA A 143 -4.16 -8.72 -3.40
C ALA A 143 -3.44 -7.37 -3.34
N LEU A 144 -3.66 -6.52 -4.34
CA LEU A 144 -3.09 -5.18 -4.39
C LEU A 144 -3.59 -4.29 -3.25
N PHE A 145 -4.87 -4.37 -2.89
CA PHE A 145 -5.42 -3.63 -1.75
C PHE A 145 -4.76 -4.01 -0.44
N LEU A 146 -4.67 -5.31 -0.14
CA LEU A 146 -4.04 -5.79 1.09
C LEU A 146 -2.54 -5.47 1.12
N ASN A 147 -1.87 -5.65 -0.02
CA ASN A 147 -0.44 -5.35 -0.17
C ASN A 147 -0.15 -3.86 0.06
N THR A 148 -0.83 -2.96 -0.66
CA THR A 148 -0.62 -1.51 -0.52
C THR A 148 -0.98 -1.00 0.89
N LEU A 149 -1.99 -1.59 1.52
CA LEU A 149 -2.34 -1.32 2.91
C LEU A 149 -1.24 -1.78 3.88
N THR A 150 -0.65 -2.96 3.67
CA THR A 150 0.49 -3.44 4.45
C THR A 150 1.68 -2.48 4.35
N PHE A 151 2.05 -2.04 3.14
CA PHE A 151 3.14 -1.08 2.94
C PHE A 151 2.88 0.26 3.64
N TYR A 152 1.65 0.78 3.57
CA TYR A 152 1.27 1.98 4.31
C TYR A 152 1.41 1.78 5.83
N LEU A 153 0.92 0.66 6.36
CA LEU A 153 0.96 0.37 7.79
C LEU A 153 2.41 0.15 8.28
N ALA A 154 3.25 -0.51 7.50
CA ALA A 154 4.68 -0.62 7.78
C ALA A 154 5.33 0.77 7.85
N GLY A 155 5.03 1.65 6.89
CA GLY A 155 5.49 3.04 6.94
C GLY A 155 5.00 3.79 8.18
N TRP A 156 3.73 3.59 8.56
CA TRP A 156 3.17 4.22 9.75
C TRP A 156 3.84 3.71 11.04
N ILE A 157 4.23 2.42 11.08
CA ILE A 157 5.01 1.82 12.17
C ILE A 157 6.40 2.46 12.28
N ILE A 158 7.09 2.66 11.16
CA ILE A 158 8.37 3.41 11.14
C ILE A 158 8.14 4.82 11.68
N SER A 159 7.13 5.51 11.16
CA SER A 159 6.78 6.88 11.55
C SER A 159 6.59 7.02 13.06
N ILE A 160 5.74 6.17 13.65
CA ILE A 160 5.46 6.22 15.10
C ILE A 160 6.66 5.79 15.93
N GLY A 161 7.48 4.88 15.41
CA GLY A 161 8.73 4.45 16.04
C GLY A 161 9.67 5.61 16.30
N TYR A 162 9.99 6.37 15.25
CA TYR A 162 10.79 7.58 15.37
C TYR A 162 10.09 8.67 16.19
N TYR A 163 8.78 8.87 15.99
CA TYR A 163 8.04 9.92 16.69
C TYR A 163 8.06 9.70 18.20
N ARG A 164 7.78 8.47 18.65
CA ARG A 164 7.67 8.11 20.06
C ARG A 164 9.01 7.88 20.74
N PHE A 165 9.91 7.10 20.13
CA PHE A 165 11.11 6.60 20.80
C PHE A 165 12.40 7.33 20.36
N GLY A 166 12.30 8.28 19.43
CA GLY A 166 13.45 9.02 18.90
C GLY A 166 14.24 8.22 17.87
N TRP A 167 15.42 8.73 17.51
CA TRP A 167 16.16 8.26 16.35
C TRP A 167 16.79 6.87 16.53
N ILE A 168 17.36 6.57 17.71
CA ILE A 168 18.05 5.29 17.99
C ILE A 168 17.06 4.13 17.92
N ALA A 169 15.98 4.21 18.70
CA ALA A 169 14.95 3.18 18.72
C ALA A 169 14.13 3.14 17.42
N GLY A 170 14.07 4.25 16.67
CA GLY A 170 13.45 4.31 15.35
C GLY A 170 14.04 3.31 14.35
N PHE A 171 15.36 3.05 14.40
CA PHE A 171 16.00 2.03 13.56
C PHE A 171 15.44 0.62 13.82
N GLY A 172 15.05 0.31 15.06
CA GLY A 172 14.37 -0.96 15.37
C GLY A 172 13.03 -1.13 14.64
N PHE A 173 12.31 -0.03 14.39
CA PHE A 173 11.07 -0.07 13.61
C PHE A 173 11.29 -0.19 12.11
N ILE A 174 12.45 0.25 11.60
CA ILE A 174 12.87 -0.04 10.23
C ILE A 174 13.15 -1.55 10.09
N ALA A 175 13.92 -2.13 11.01
CA ALA A 175 14.18 -3.57 11.03
C ALA A 175 12.87 -4.39 11.11
N LEU A 176 11.93 -3.97 11.97
CA LEU A 176 10.60 -4.58 12.04
C LEU A 176 9.83 -4.50 10.71
N SER A 177 10.00 -3.41 9.95
CA SER A 177 9.33 -3.25 8.66
C SER A 177 9.88 -4.19 7.58
N PHE A 178 11.18 -4.50 7.61
CA PHE A 178 11.73 -5.55 6.75
C PHE A 178 11.14 -6.92 7.04
N ILE A 179 10.91 -7.25 8.31
CA ILE A 179 10.20 -8.50 8.69
C ILE A 179 8.77 -8.48 8.14
N ILE A 180 8.08 -7.35 8.25
CA ILE A 180 6.71 -7.19 7.70
C ILE A 180 6.71 -7.38 6.16
N PHE A 181 7.70 -6.82 5.45
CA PHE A 181 7.83 -7.00 4.00
C PHE A 181 8.13 -8.45 3.65
N GLY A 182 9.08 -9.10 4.33
CA GLY A 182 9.38 -10.52 4.10
C GLY A 182 8.17 -11.43 4.33
N LEU A 183 7.38 -11.20 5.39
CA LEU A 183 6.14 -11.93 5.63
C LEU A 183 5.08 -11.67 4.55
N ASN A 184 4.98 -10.44 4.06
CA ASN A 184 4.04 -10.07 3.02
C ASN A 184 4.43 -10.67 1.66
N ASP A 185 5.72 -10.66 1.33
CA ASP A 185 6.26 -11.28 0.11
C ASP A 185 6.10 -12.80 0.18
N TYR A 186 6.36 -13.42 1.33
CA TYR A 186 6.10 -14.84 1.57
C TYR A 186 4.64 -15.23 1.29
N LEU A 187 3.68 -14.36 1.62
CA LEU A 187 2.25 -14.62 1.37
C LEU A 187 1.91 -14.50 -0.12
N TRP A 188 2.36 -13.44 -0.79
CA TRP A 188 1.88 -13.06 -2.13
C TRP A 188 2.76 -13.53 -3.30
N LYS A 189 4.03 -13.81 -3.03
CA LYS A 189 5.08 -14.11 -4.01
C LYS A 189 5.97 -15.27 -3.52
N PRO A 190 5.38 -16.46 -3.30
CA PRO A 190 6.09 -17.57 -2.66
C PRO A 190 7.32 -18.02 -3.46
N ASN A 191 7.29 -17.99 -4.80
CA ASN A 191 8.40 -18.49 -5.63
C ASN A 191 9.51 -17.47 -5.91
N THR A 192 9.35 -16.21 -5.50
CA THR A 192 10.32 -15.11 -5.70
C THR A 192 10.92 -14.63 -4.37
N ALA A 193 10.87 -15.48 -3.32
CA ALA A 193 11.35 -15.18 -1.98
C ALA A 193 12.89 -15.12 -1.87
N ASP A 194 13.53 -14.25 -2.64
CA ASP A 194 14.97 -13.92 -2.53
C ASP A 194 15.31 -13.34 -1.14
N ALA A 195 14.33 -12.79 -0.42
CA ALA A 195 14.54 -12.13 0.86
C ALA A 195 14.79 -13.10 2.06
N MET A 196 14.45 -14.39 1.93
CA MET A 196 14.52 -15.37 3.03
C MET A 196 15.06 -16.74 2.57
N GLU A 197 16.11 -16.75 1.75
CA GLU A 197 16.80 -17.97 1.31
C GLU A 197 17.27 -18.88 2.47
N TRP A 198 17.40 -18.32 3.68
CA TRP A 198 17.84 -18.99 4.90
C TRP A 198 16.73 -19.68 5.70
N LEU A 199 15.46 -19.54 5.33
CA LEU A 199 14.34 -20.23 5.98
C LEU A 199 13.96 -21.46 5.13
N PRO A 200 13.85 -22.68 5.71
CA PRO A 200 13.41 -23.87 4.97
C PRO A 200 12.08 -23.59 4.27
N TYR A 201 12.12 -23.67 2.94
CA TYR A 201 11.05 -23.30 2.03
C TYR A 201 10.25 -24.54 1.63
N ASP A 202 9.03 -24.65 2.15
CA ASP A 202 7.97 -25.47 1.55
C ASP A 202 6.83 -24.51 1.17
N PRO A 203 6.59 -24.24 -0.12
CA PRO A 203 5.51 -23.38 -0.52
C PRO A 203 4.20 -23.99 -0.04
N LEU A 204 3.44 -23.23 0.77
CA LEU A 204 2.04 -23.54 1.00
C LEU A 204 1.37 -23.68 -0.36
N GLU A 205 0.66 -24.79 -0.61
CA GLU A 205 -0.17 -24.92 -1.81
C GLU A 205 -1.00 -23.63 -1.97
N ALA A 206 -0.78 -22.95 -3.08
CA ALA A 206 -1.14 -21.54 -3.29
C ALA A 206 -2.66 -21.35 -3.44
N ASN A 207 -3.40 -21.56 -2.35
CA ASN A 207 -4.79 -21.21 -2.27
C ASN A 207 -4.90 -19.70 -2.02
N PHE A 208 -5.33 -18.97 -3.05
CA PHE A 208 -5.58 -17.52 -2.99
C PHE A 208 -6.30 -17.08 -1.69
N TRP A 209 -7.35 -17.81 -1.30
CA TRP A 209 -8.16 -17.45 -0.13
C TRP A 209 -7.39 -17.60 1.18
N LEU A 210 -6.50 -18.60 1.26
CA LEU A 210 -5.62 -18.79 2.41
C LEU A 210 -4.60 -17.66 2.51
N THR A 211 -3.99 -17.28 1.37
CA THR A 211 -3.09 -16.12 1.28
C THR A 211 -3.78 -14.83 1.67
N ALA A 212 -4.97 -14.56 1.12
CA ALA A 212 -5.74 -13.35 1.41
C ALA A 212 -6.16 -13.29 2.89
N LEU A 213 -6.51 -14.43 3.49
CA LEU A 213 -6.80 -14.53 4.92
C LEU A 213 -5.56 -14.23 5.76
N GLY A 214 -4.41 -14.83 5.43
CA GLY A 214 -3.14 -14.59 6.11
C GLY A 214 -2.73 -13.11 6.06
N SER A 215 -2.86 -12.48 4.89
CA SER A 215 -2.57 -11.04 4.72
C SER A 215 -3.58 -10.16 5.46
N SER A 216 -4.86 -10.54 5.51
CA SER A 216 -5.87 -9.84 6.32
C SER A 216 -5.56 -9.92 7.82
N ILE A 217 -5.11 -11.08 8.31
CA ILE A 217 -4.66 -11.25 9.71
C ILE A 217 -3.45 -10.36 9.97
N LEU A 218 -2.46 -10.33 9.07
CA LEU A 218 -1.29 -9.45 9.19
C LEU A 218 -1.73 -7.98 9.30
N VAL A 219 -2.59 -7.51 8.40
CA VAL A 219 -3.13 -6.14 8.43
C VAL A 219 -3.84 -5.83 9.76
N LEU A 220 -4.66 -6.75 10.28
CA LEU A 220 -5.34 -6.58 11.56
C LEU A 220 -4.36 -6.51 12.74
N LEU A 221 -3.29 -7.32 12.71
CA LEU A 221 -2.21 -7.26 13.69
C LEU A 221 -1.47 -5.93 13.62
N LEU A 222 -1.19 -5.41 12.42
CA LEU A 222 -0.53 -4.12 12.23
C LEU A 222 -1.40 -2.95 12.74
N PHE A 223 -2.69 -2.94 12.45
CA PHE A 223 -3.61 -1.96 13.06
C PHE A 223 -3.63 -2.07 14.59
N SER A 224 -3.68 -3.29 15.12
CA SER A 224 -3.68 -3.53 16.57
C SER A 224 -2.39 -3.03 17.22
N LEU A 225 -1.24 -3.33 16.62
CA LEU A 225 0.07 -2.84 17.04
C LEU A 225 0.11 -1.30 17.00
N MET A 226 -0.35 -0.69 15.90
CA MET A 226 -0.44 0.77 15.78
C MET A 226 -1.34 1.38 16.86
N ARG A 227 -2.45 0.72 17.20
CA ARG A 227 -3.32 1.17 18.29
C ARG A 227 -2.62 1.15 19.65
N LEU A 228 -1.86 0.10 19.93
CA LEU A 228 -1.07 -0.01 21.16
C LEU A 228 0.04 1.04 21.22
N LEU A 229 0.71 1.27 20.10
CA LEU A 229 1.80 2.24 19.98
C LEU A 229 1.31 3.67 20.16
N THR A 230 0.13 4.02 19.62
CA THR A 230 -0.45 5.39 19.65
C THR A 230 -1.18 5.73 20.95
N LYS A 231 -1.67 4.74 21.71
CA LYS A 231 -2.50 4.97 22.92
C LYS A 231 -1.79 5.82 23.99
N ARG A 232 -0.48 5.66 24.18
CA ARG A 232 0.29 6.28 25.28
C ARG A 232 1.40 7.24 24.82
N VAL A 233 1.36 7.73 23.59
CA VAL A 233 2.44 8.57 23.02
C VAL A 233 2.47 9.94 23.67
N THR A 234 3.62 10.38 24.17
CA THR A 234 3.84 11.78 24.58
C THR A 234 3.88 12.69 23.35
N ILE A 235 3.14 13.79 23.40
CA ILE A 235 3.07 14.73 22.27
C ILE A 235 4.30 15.62 22.36
N LYS A 236 5.14 15.60 21.32
CA LYS A 236 6.26 16.52 21.20
C LYS A 236 5.71 17.82 20.61
N MET A 237 5.89 18.93 21.33
CA MET A 237 5.58 20.28 20.84
C MET A 237 6.71 20.77 19.96
#